data_AF-A0A2N0KM82-F1
#
_entry.id   AF-A0A2N0KM82-F1
#
_cell.length_a   1.000
_cell.length_b   1.000
_cell.length_c   1.000
_cell.angle_alpha   90.00
_cell.angle_beta   90.00
_cell.angle_gamma   90.00
#
_symmetry.space_group_name_H-M   'P 1'
#
loop_
_entity.id
_entity.type
_entity.pdbx_description
1 polymer ?
#
loop_
_entity_poly.entity_id
_entity_poly.type
_entity_poly.pdbx_seq_one_letter_code
_entity_poly.pdbx_strand_id
1 'polypeptide(L)'
;MTKWVAELNAGEVEFPPLSITKYQYEGETVYFVVKQCCDQFSDLLDADGNLIGHPNGGITGQGDGKTFFSTDGQKGEGVWSAP
;
A
#
# COMPACT_ATOMS: atom_id res chain seq x y z
N MET A 1 8.58 -5.12 -6.87
CA MET A 1 8.15 -3.70 -6.87
C MET A 1 8.40 -2.94 -8.20
N THR A 2 9.64 -2.85 -8.71
CA THR A 2 10.00 -2.00 -9.88
C THR A 2 9.16 -2.22 -11.14
N LYS A 3 8.88 -3.49 -11.49
CA LYS A 3 8.06 -3.84 -12.65
C LYS A 3 6.64 -3.27 -12.54
N TRP A 4 6.02 -3.43 -11.38
CA TRP A 4 4.65 -2.98 -11.16
C TRP A 4 4.52 -1.45 -11.24
N VAL A 5 5.49 -0.71 -10.70
CA VAL A 5 5.52 0.76 -10.83
C VAL A 5 5.66 1.20 -12.28
N ALA A 6 6.40 0.46 -13.11
CA ALA A 6 6.49 0.76 -14.54
C ALA A 6 5.14 0.57 -15.26
N GLU A 7 4.42 -0.52 -14.97
CA GLU A 7 3.07 -0.79 -15.51
C GLU A 7 2.06 0.29 -15.07
N LEU A 8 2.15 0.76 -13.82
CA LEU A 8 1.34 1.87 -13.30
C LEU A 8 1.57 3.17 -14.07
N ASN A 9 2.83 3.52 -14.33
CA ASN A 9 3.18 4.70 -15.11
C ASN A 9 2.77 4.60 -16.58
N ALA A 10 2.73 3.38 -17.12
CA ALA A 10 2.27 3.11 -18.49
C ALA A 10 0.73 3.14 -18.61
N GLY A 11 0.00 3.18 -17.50
CA GLY A 11 -1.48 3.13 -17.50
C GLY A 11 -2.02 1.75 -17.88
N GLU A 12 -1.21 0.69 -17.73
CA GLU A 12 -1.58 -0.68 -18.10
C GLU A 12 -2.34 -1.41 -16.99
N VAL A 13 -2.42 -0.82 -15.81
CA VAL A 13 -3.19 -1.33 -14.68
C VAL A 13 -4.59 -0.74 -14.72
N GLU A 14 -5.60 -1.60 -14.94
CA GLU A 14 -7.01 -1.21 -15.09
C GLU A 14 -7.59 -0.52 -13.84
N PHE A 15 -7.15 -0.95 -12.65
CA PHE A 15 -7.52 -0.37 -11.36
C PHE A 15 -6.24 -0.07 -10.56
N PRO A 16 -5.53 1.03 -10.88
CA PRO A 16 -4.32 1.37 -10.17
C PRO A 16 -4.61 1.65 -8.69
N PRO A 17 -3.63 1.57 -7.78
CA PRO A 17 -3.78 2.12 -6.43
C PRO A 17 -3.86 3.66 -6.50
N LEU A 18 -4.23 4.29 -5.39
CA LEU A 18 -4.15 5.74 -5.23
C LEU A 18 -2.71 6.18 -4.97
N SER A 19 -2.00 5.42 -4.14
CA SER A 19 -0.62 5.67 -3.81
C SER A 19 0.10 4.42 -3.33
N ILE A 20 1.42 4.44 -3.46
CA ILE A 20 2.33 3.45 -2.89
C ILE A 20 3.39 4.22 -2.10
N THR A 21 3.50 3.92 -0.81
CA THR A 21 4.48 4.55 0.08
C THR A 21 5.33 3.48 0.76
N LYS A 22 6.64 3.64 0.72
CA LYS A 22 7.62 2.76 1.37
C LYS A 22 7.85 3.23 2.81
N TYR A 23 7.87 2.28 3.75
CA TYR A 23 8.17 2.51 5.16
C TYR A 23 9.25 1.56 5.66
N GLN A 24 9.90 1.93 6.77
CA GLN A 24 10.69 1.02 7.59
C GLN A 24 9.84 0.63 8.80
N TYR A 25 9.50 -0.64 8.91
CA TYR A 25 8.65 -1.18 9.96
C TYR A 25 9.31 -2.40 10.57
N GLU A 26 9.56 -2.38 11.88
CA GLU A 26 10.25 -3.44 12.62
C GLU A 26 11.63 -3.85 12.05
N GLY A 27 12.31 -2.93 11.35
CA GLY A 27 13.60 -3.18 10.71
C GLY A 27 13.49 -3.77 9.30
N GLU A 28 12.28 -3.97 8.80
CA GLU A 28 12.00 -4.44 7.45
C GLU A 28 11.44 -3.32 6.56
N THR A 29 11.67 -3.46 5.26
CA THR A 29 11.07 -2.57 4.26
C THR A 29 9.68 -3.09 3.91
N VAL A 30 8.68 -2.24 4.06
CA VAL A 30 7.29 -2.54 3.70
C VAL A 30 6.74 -1.48 2.75
N TYR A 31 5.75 -1.86 1.96
CA TYR A 31 5.04 -0.97 1.06
C TYR A 31 3.58 -0.90 1.44
N PHE A 32 3.11 0.28 1.77
CA PHE A 32 1.72 0.55 2.04
C PHE A 32 1.04 1.07 0.77
N VAL A 33 0.03 0.33 0.32
CA VAL A 33 -0.67 0.54 -0.94
C VAL A 33 -2.11 0.95 -0.64
N VAL A 34 -2.43 2.21 -0.89
CA VAL A 34 -3.79 2.72 -0.73
C VAL A 34 -4.57 2.45 -2.01
N LYS A 35 -5.73 1.80 -1.92
CA LYS A 35 -6.59 1.53 -3.09
C LYS A 35 -7.45 2.75 -3.44
N GLN A 36 -7.91 2.85 -4.69
CA GLN A 36 -8.62 4.02 -5.20
C GLN A 36 -10.09 4.11 -4.78
N CYS A 37 -10.73 2.99 -4.44
CA CYS A 37 -12.19 2.95 -4.30
C CYS A 37 -12.64 2.63 -2.87
N CYS A 38 -13.45 3.55 -2.33
CA CYS A 38 -14.37 3.40 -1.19
C CYS A 38 -13.85 2.49 -0.06
N ASP A 39 -14.49 1.34 0.10
CA ASP A 39 -14.29 0.41 1.22
C ASP A 39 -13.26 -0.68 0.89
N GLN A 40 -12.41 -0.47 -0.12
CA GLN A 40 -11.35 -1.42 -0.39
C GLN A 40 -10.29 -1.35 0.70
N PHE A 41 -9.77 -2.52 1.05
CA PHE A 41 -8.63 -2.60 1.95
C PHE A 41 -7.38 -2.02 1.30
N SER A 42 -6.61 -1.26 2.08
CA SER A 42 -5.23 -0.95 1.72
C SER A 42 -4.36 -2.16 1.99
N ASP A 43 -3.37 -2.41 1.15
CA ASP A 43 -2.46 -3.54 1.32
C ASP A 43 -1.18 -3.09 2.00
N LEU A 44 -0.68 -3.94 2.89
CA LEU A 44 0.69 -3.90 3.36
C LEU A 44 1.45 -5.04 2.69
N LEU A 45 2.49 -4.70 1.94
CA LEU A 45 3.34 -5.65 1.24
C LEU A 45 4.75 -5.68 1.84
N ASP A 46 5.40 -6.83 1.79
CA ASP A 46 6.82 -6.95 2.13
C ASP A 46 7.72 -6.38 0.99
N ALA A 47 9.04 -6.47 1.19
CA ALA A 47 10.03 -5.95 0.25
C ALA A 47 9.97 -6.62 -1.15
N ASP A 48 9.55 -7.88 -1.20
CA ASP A 48 9.41 -8.66 -2.43
C ASP A 48 8.06 -8.39 -3.13
N GLY A 49 7.11 -7.79 -2.41
CA GLY A 49 5.76 -7.46 -2.88
C GLY A 49 4.71 -8.51 -2.50
N ASN A 50 5.01 -9.43 -1.58
CA ASN A 50 4.03 -10.37 -1.05
C ASN A 50 3.11 -9.66 -0.06
N LEU A 51 1.85 -10.07 -0.04
CA LEU A 51 0.84 -9.51 0.88
C LEU A 51 1.12 -9.96 2.32
N ILE A 52 1.36 -9.00 3.20
CA ILE A 52 1.39 -9.19 4.66
C ILE A 52 -0.04 -9.17 5.20
N GLY A 53 -0.85 -8.20 4.75
CA GLY A 53 -2.26 -8.10 5.12
C GLY A 53 -2.85 -6.71 4.88
N HIS A 54 -3.97 -6.43 5.56
CA HIS A 54 -4.79 -5.25 5.30
C HIS A 54 -4.97 -4.38 6.55
N PRO A 55 -4.06 -3.44 6.83
CA PRO A 55 -4.12 -2.66 8.08
C PRO A 55 -5.11 -1.48 8.05
N ASN A 56 -5.67 -1.14 6.88
CA ASN A 56 -6.54 0.02 6.70
C ASN A 56 -7.58 -0.21 5.60
N GLY A 57 -8.56 0.69 5.49
CA GLY A 57 -9.66 0.58 4.54
C GLY A 57 -10.74 -0.37 5.07
N GLY A 58 -11.56 -0.91 4.17
CA GLY A 58 -12.76 -1.62 4.58
C GLY A 58 -13.88 -0.68 5.01
N ILE A 59 -15.07 -1.24 5.21
CA ILE A 59 -16.29 -0.48 5.60
C ILE A 59 -16.07 0.33 6.89
N THR A 60 -15.26 -0.19 7.81
CA THR A 60 -14.97 0.47 9.09
C THR A 60 -13.75 1.39 9.05
N GLY A 61 -12.94 1.32 7.99
CA GLY A 61 -11.62 1.95 7.92
C GLY A 61 -10.53 1.27 8.77
N GLN A 62 -10.85 0.16 9.46
CA GLN A 62 -9.95 -0.52 10.40
C GLN A 62 -9.17 -1.68 9.78
N GLY A 63 -9.27 -1.89 8.47
CA GLY A 63 -8.63 -3.03 7.82
C GLY A 63 -9.26 -4.37 8.19
N ASP A 64 -8.45 -5.43 8.15
CA ASP A 64 -8.85 -6.82 8.42
C ASP A 64 -8.96 -7.20 9.91
N GLY A 65 -8.61 -6.27 10.82
CA GLY A 65 -8.61 -6.48 12.27
C GLY A 65 -7.53 -7.43 12.79
N LYS A 66 -6.56 -7.82 11.96
CA LYS A 66 -5.45 -8.72 12.31
C LYS A 66 -4.08 -8.10 12.02
N THR A 67 -4.01 -7.25 11.00
CA THR A 67 -2.79 -6.60 10.55
C THR A 67 -2.62 -5.27 11.26
N PHE A 68 -1.67 -5.18 12.18
CA PHE A 68 -1.42 -3.98 12.95
C PHE A 68 -0.26 -3.18 12.33
N PHE A 69 -0.60 -2.20 11.50
CA PHE A 69 0.35 -1.24 10.94
C PHE A 69 -0.32 0.13 10.87
N SER A 70 0.38 1.18 11.30
CA SER A 70 -0.12 2.56 11.19
C SER A 70 0.95 3.45 10.57
N THR A 71 0.55 4.29 9.63
CA THR A 71 1.43 5.30 9.02
C THR A 71 1.65 6.52 9.92
N ASP A 72 0.91 6.65 11.03
CA ASP A 72 0.96 7.83 11.89
C ASP A 72 2.32 7.99 12.57
N GLY A 73 2.89 9.19 12.47
CA GLY A 73 4.21 9.49 13.03
C GLY A 73 5.38 8.82 12.29
N GLN A 74 5.11 7.99 11.26
CA GLN A 74 6.15 7.40 10.43
C GLN A 74 6.51 8.32 9.26
N LYS A 75 7.80 8.43 8.95
CA LYS A 75 8.28 9.12 7.76
C LYS A 75 8.36 8.12 6.60
N GLY A 76 7.33 8.11 5.75
CA GLY A 76 7.30 7.31 4.53
C GLY A 76 8.00 7.98 3.35
N GLU A 77 8.46 7.16 2.40
CA GLU A 77 8.97 7.60 1.09
C GLU A 77 7.94 7.26 0.01
N GLY A 78 7.37 8.28 -0.63
CA GLY A 78 6.43 8.08 -1.73
C GLY A 78 7.12 7.40 -2.91
N VAL A 79 6.64 6.21 -3.27
CA VAL A 79 7.16 5.43 -4.41
C VAL A 79 6.42 5.80 -5.67
N TRP A 80 5.10 5.96 -5.55
CA TRP A 80 4.22 6.28 -6.66
C TRP A 80 2.90 6.88 -6.15
N SER A 81 2.28 7.72 -6.97
CA SER A 81 0.95 8.29 -6.74
C SER A 81 0.21 8.36 -8.06
N ALA A 82 -1.10 8.13 -8.03
CA ALA A 82 -1.96 8.31 -9.20
C ALA A 82 -1.85 9.75 -9.74
N PRO A 83 -1.82 9.93 -11.08
CA PRO A 83 -1.75 11.24 -11.71
C PRO A 83 -3.04 12.05 -11.58
#